data_AF-A0A7S4N8P9-F1
#
_entry.id   AF-A0A7S4N8P9-F1
#
_cell.length_a   1.000
_cell.length_b   1.000
_cell.length_c   1.000
_cell.angle_alpha   90.00
_cell.angle_beta   90.00
_cell.angle_gamma   90.00
#
_symmetry.space_group_name_H-M   'P 1'
#
loop_
_entity.id
_entity.type
_entity.pdbx_description
1 polymer ?
#
loop_
_entity_poly.entity_id
_entity_poly.type
_entity_poly.pdbx_seq_one_letter_code
_entity_poly.pdbx_strand_id
1 'polypeptide(L)'
;AAPGTAAADPPAGGAPGQPPAAAVAEKVSWTSELGVGMLSLDEADSGVPLADHLVSPEKNIFILHGGDHFTLAWMPNPPPSRDGDGAKEEEEGGTPSFDVLHWNGLPPAGPRLAHLTVAAPSGSRGPAPVRHRPTYYKPVPGQIQDVVQAHSDDKAIRPGMYETWRYEVQLAVDDPNVSGEERPPDAPRPRVFEQGPPPSPGSSWRCAACYSKRFETMCFGVNEAGSEECRHCGKRREECGWTIWLTYEELPNAQKGQCARVHAPKIVSLLRTKWPGAKVEYGDRSNPPAV
;
A
#
# COMPACT_ATOMS: atom_id res chain seq x y z
N ALA A 1 -52.76 36.82 8.27
CA ALA A 1 -51.30 37.01 8.36
C ALA A 1 -50.80 36.22 9.57
N ALA A 2 -50.18 35.08 9.33
CA ALA A 2 -49.52 34.27 10.35
C ALA A 2 -48.00 34.38 10.13
N PRO A 3 -47.19 34.53 11.18
CA PRO A 3 -45.75 34.77 11.05
C PRO A 3 -45.02 33.49 10.65
N GLY A 4 -44.13 33.61 9.66
CA GLY A 4 -43.27 32.53 9.20
C GLY A 4 -42.23 32.15 10.25
N THR A 5 -42.16 30.87 10.57
CA THR A 5 -41.11 30.27 11.39
C THR A 5 -39.82 30.19 10.59
N ALA A 6 -38.80 30.93 11.02
CA ALA A 6 -37.42 30.77 10.54
C ALA A 6 -36.89 29.40 11.00
N ALA A 7 -36.42 28.60 10.04
CA ALA A 7 -35.69 27.37 10.35
C ALA A 7 -34.30 27.76 10.89
N ALA A 8 -33.98 27.28 12.10
CA ALA A 8 -32.66 27.42 12.68
C ALA A 8 -31.65 26.52 11.93
N ASP A 9 -30.47 27.07 11.67
CA ASP A 9 -29.35 26.30 11.12
C ASP A 9 -28.97 25.14 12.07
N PRO A 10 -28.68 23.94 11.53
CA PRO A 10 -28.21 22.84 12.35
C PRO A 10 -26.83 23.17 12.94
N PRO A 11 -26.55 22.75 14.18
CA PRO A 11 -25.24 22.97 14.80
C PRO A 11 -24.16 22.27 13.98
N ALA A 12 -23.02 22.96 13.82
CA ALA A 12 -21.82 22.42 13.19
C ALA A 12 -21.47 21.06 13.81
N GLY A 13 -21.65 19.99 13.03
CA GLY A 13 -21.27 18.65 13.42
C GLY A 13 -19.78 18.61 13.72
N GLY A 14 -19.42 18.22 14.94
CA GLY A 14 -18.03 17.98 15.33
C GLY A 14 -17.39 17.01 14.35
N ALA A 15 -16.18 17.36 13.89
CA ALA A 15 -15.43 16.57 12.93
C ALA A 15 -15.26 15.12 13.43
N PRO A 16 -15.43 14.11 12.57
CA PRO A 16 -14.93 12.77 12.87
C PRO A 16 -13.41 12.88 12.98
N GLY A 17 -12.90 12.73 14.20
CA GLY A 17 -11.47 12.76 14.47
C GLY A 17 -10.75 11.73 13.62
N GLN A 18 -9.63 12.15 13.03
CA GLN A 18 -8.63 11.26 12.45
C GLN A 18 -8.36 10.11 13.44
N PRO A 19 -8.29 8.84 13.00
CA PRO A 19 -8.03 7.74 13.91
C PRO A 19 -6.76 8.08 14.71
N PRO A 20 -6.79 7.92 16.04
CA PRO A 20 -5.64 8.28 16.88
C PRO A 20 -4.39 7.59 16.34
N ALA A 21 -3.26 8.28 16.41
CA ALA A 21 -1.96 7.67 16.13
C ALA A 21 -1.92 6.31 16.86
N ALA A 22 -1.71 5.23 16.10
CA ALA A 22 -1.79 3.88 16.65
C ALA A 22 -0.90 3.82 17.90
N ALA A 23 -1.53 3.58 19.06
CA ALA A 23 -0.82 3.45 20.32
C ALA A 23 0.32 2.44 20.13
N VAL A 24 1.47 2.67 20.77
CA VAL A 24 2.60 1.74 20.76
C VAL A 24 2.11 0.42 21.39
N ALA A 25 1.63 -0.49 20.55
CA ALA A 25 1.20 -1.81 20.97
C ALA A 25 2.45 -2.67 21.16
N GLU A 26 2.53 -3.33 22.32
CA GLU A 26 3.52 -4.38 22.51
C GLU A 26 3.22 -5.54 21.55
N LYS A 27 4.29 -6.20 21.10
CA LYS A 27 4.18 -7.38 20.27
C LYS A 27 3.36 -8.45 20.97
N VAL A 28 2.23 -8.83 20.38
CA VAL A 28 1.38 -9.90 20.91
C VAL A 28 2.08 -11.23 20.68
N SER A 29 2.35 -11.98 21.75
CA SER A 29 2.79 -13.36 21.68
C SER A 29 1.61 -14.31 21.86
N TRP A 30 1.64 -15.46 21.20
CA TRP A 30 0.64 -16.51 21.41
C TRP A 30 1.14 -17.49 22.46
N THR A 31 0.21 -18.10 23.21
CA THR A 31 0.51 -19.04 24.29
C THR A 31 0.95 -20.43 23.81
N SER A 32 0.77 -20.74 22.52
CA SER A 32 1.06 -22.06 21.96
C SER A 32 1.53 -21.95 20.51
N GLU A 33 2.57 -22.70 20.17
CA GLU A 33 3.04 -22.84 18.79
C GLU A 33 2.09 -23.74 17.99
N LEU A 34 1.42 -23.18 16.98
CA LEU A 34 0.51 -23.93 16.12
C LEU A 34 1.24 -24.77 15.07
N GLY A 35 2.54 -24.50 14.85
CA GLY A 35 3.35 -25.09 13.80
C GLY A 35 2.98 -24.64 12.38
N VAL A 36 1.93 -23.82 12.20
CA VAL A 36 1.50 -23.24 10.92
C VAL A 36 1.52 -21.71 10.99
N GLY A 37 1.89 -21.08 9.88
CA GLY A 37 2.00 -19.64 9.76
C GLY A 37 0.76 -18.99 9.15
N MET A 38 0.77 -17.66 9.11
CA MET A 38 -0.27 -16.85 8.47
C MET A 38 0.36 -15.69 7.70
N LEU A 39 -0.03 -15.53 6.44
CA LEU A 39 0.28 -14.35 5.63
C LEU A 39 -1.01 -13.59 5.38
N SER A 40 -1.04 -12.31 5.74
CA SER A 40 -2.21 -11.45 5.55
C SER A 40 -1.83 -10.05 5.10
N LEU A 41 -2.67 -9.46 4.24
CA LEU A 41 -2.54 -8.05 3.87
C LEU A 41 -2.89 -7.12 5.04
N ASP A 42 -3.69 -7.57 6.01
CA ASP A 42 -4.09 -6.78 7.16
C ASP A 42 -2.90 -6.35 8.02
N GLU A 43 -1.83 -7.15 8.09
CA GLU A 43 -0.59 -6.75 8.75
C GLU A 43 0.02 -5.51 8.08
N ALA A 44 0.03 -5.49 6.75
CA ALA A 44 0.58 -4.38 5.99
C ALA A 44 -0.29 -3.12 6.07
N ASP A 45 -1.61 -3.29 6.19
CA ASP A 45 -2.57 -2.19 6.17
C ASP A 45 -2.86 -1.62 7.58
N SER A 46 -2.89 -2.46 8.62
CA SER A 46 -3.10 -2.04 10.02
C SER A 46 -1.82 -1.60 10.72
N GLY A 47 -0.64 -1.99 10.20
CA GLY A 47 0.65 -1.76 10.85
C GLY A 47 0.86 -2.59 12.13
N VAL A 48 -0.10 -3.45 12.51
CA VAL A 48 0.02 -4.30 13.69
C VAL A 48 0.95 -5.48 13.37
N PRO A 49 2.11 -5.62 14.03
CA PRO A 49 3.04 -6.71 13.74
C PRO A 49 2.43 -8.07 14.09
N LEU A 50 2.54 -9.04 13.17
CA LEU A 50 2.21 -10.42 13.48
C LEU A 50 3.24 -11.04 14.45
N ALA A 51 2.79 -12.04 15.20
CA ALA A 51 3.68 -12.81 16.06
C ALA A 51 4.71 -13.59 15.22
N ASP A 52 5.96 -13.69 15.70
CA ASP A 52 7.05 -14.28 14.90
C ASP A 52 6.77 -15.69 14.43
N HIS A 53 6.15 -16.51 15.27
CA HIS A 53 5.82 -17.89 14.94
C HIS A 53 4.75 -18.01 13.82
N LEU A 54 3.98 -16.95 13.55
CA LEU A 54 3.05 -16.90 12.41
C LEU A 54 3.77 -16.52 11.12
N VAL A 55 4.81 -15.69 11.21
CA VAL A 55 5.61 -15.24 10.06
C VAL A 55 6.72 -16.25 9.72
N SER A 56 7.23 -16.97 10.71
CA SER A 56 8.26 -18.00 10.63
C SER A 56 7.80 -19.26 11.39
N PRO A 57 6.81 -19.99 10.87
CA PRO A 57 6.30 -21.21 11.52
C PRO A 57 7.30 -22.37 11.46
N GLU A 58 7.17 -23.31 12.40
CA GLU A 58 7.97 -24.55 12.44
C GLU A 58 7.79 -25.38 11.15
N LYS A 59 6.53 -25.54 10.71
CA LYS A 59 6.22 -26.15 9.42
C LYS A 59 6.08 -25.03 8.41
N ASN A 60 6.67 -25.23 7.24
CA ASN A 60 6.61 -24.31 6.10
C ASN A 60 5.23 -24.30 5.42
N ILE A 61 4.17 -24.12 6.22
CA ILE A 61 2.76 -24.14 5.86
C ILE A 61 2.18 -22.81 6.32
N PHE A 62 1.47 -22.13 5.43
CA PHE A 62 0.88 -20.82 5.65
C PHE A 62 -0.60 -20.82 5.30
N ILE A 63 -1.40 -20.26 6.20
CA ILE A 63 -2.74 -19.80 5.88
C ILE A 63 -2.61 -18.44 5.19
N LEU A 64 -3.20 -18.29 4.02
CA LEU A 64 -3.19 -17.07 3.24
C LEU A 64 -4.55 -16.36 3.38
N HIS A 65 -4.54 -15.12 3.86
CA HIS A 65 -5.73 -14.30 4.09
C HIS A 65 -5.70 -13.06 3.19
N GLY A 66 -6.41 -13.11 2.06
CA GLY A 66 -6.47 -12.04 1.07
C GLY A 66 -7.61 -11.03 1.26
N GLY A 67 -8.43 -11.18 2.29
CA GLY A 67 -9.71 -10.50 2.48
C GLY A 67 -10.76 -11.51 2.95
N ASP A 68 -11.84 -11.72 2.19
CA ASP A 68 -12.96 -12.56 2.67
C ASP A 68 -12.73 -14.09 2.58
N HIS A 69 -11.57 -14.54 2.09
CA HIS A 69 -11.29 -15.95 1.83
C HIS A 69 -9.90 -16.40 2.32
N PHE A 70 -9.83 -17.65 2.79
CA PHE A 70 -8.62 -18.30 3.24
C PHE A 70 -8.18 -19.41 2.29
N THR A 71 -6.90 -19.39 1.91
CA THR A 71 -6.28 -20.48 1.14
C THR A 71 -5.07 -21.02 1.88
N LEU A 72 -4.55 -22.17 1.44
CA LEU A 72 -3.41 -22.83 2.06
C LEU A 72 -2.21 -22.76 1.12
N ALA A 73 -1.03 -22.47 1.64
CA ALA A 73 0.22 -22.61 0.91
C ALA A 73 1.24 -23.40 1.73
N TRP A 74 2.12 -24.15 1.07
CA TRP A 74 3.25 -24.79 1.74
C TRP A 74 4.46 -24.90 0.83
N MET A 75 5.65 -24.95 1.43
CA MET A 75 6.93 -25.12 0.73
C MET A 75 7.44 -26.52 1.00
N PRO A 76 7.40 -27.44 0.02
CA PRO A 76 7.96 -28.78 0.17
C PRO A 76 9.46 -28.74 0.48
N ASN A 77 10.17 -27.82 -0.17
CA ASN A 77 11.60 -27.58 -0.02
C ASN A 77 11.79 -26.10 0.33
N PRO A 78 11.77 -25.72 1.62
CA PRO A 78 11.95 -24.32 2.01
C PRO A 78 13.35 -23.83 1.62
N PRO A 79 13.51 -22.53 1.31
CA PRO A 79 14.84 -21.96 1.15
C PRO A 79 15.61 -22.09 2.48
N PRO A 80 16.94 -22.28 2.45
CA PRO A 80 17.74 -22.30 3.66
C PRO A 80 17.49 -20.99 4.44
N SER A 81 17.16 -21.11 5.73
CA SER A 81 16.88 -19.94 6.58
C SER A 81 18.12 -19.06 6.61
N ARG A 82 18.00 -17.81 6.13
CA ARG A 82 19.05 -16.79 6.28
C ARG A 82 19.17 -16.23 7.70
N ASP A 83 18.50 -16.86 8.67
CA ASP A 83 18.54 -16.46 10.07
C ASP A 83 19.86 -16.92 10.71
N GLY A 84 20.91 -16.11 10.49
CA GLY A 84 22.22 -16.26 11.11
C GLY A 84 23.19 -15.21 10.55
N ASP A 85 23.92 -14.52 11.45
CA ASP A 85 24.91 -13.45 11.23
C ASP A 85 26.11 -13.84 10.34
N GLY A 86 25.85 -14.31 9.12
CA GLY A 86 26.88 -14.87 8.27
C GLY A 86 26.35 -15.35 6.94
N ALA A 87 25.55 -14.53 6.25
CA ALA A 87 25.37 -14.69 4.82
C ALA A 87 26.73 -14.40 4.14
N LYS A 88 27.58 -15.43 4.06
CA LYS A 88 28.63 -15.44 3.05
C LYS A 88 27.92 -15.36 1.71
N GLU A 89 28.26 -14.32 0.97
CA GLU A 89 27.93 -14.19 -0.43
C GLU A 89 28.50 -15.44 -1.12
N GLU A 90 27.66 -16.45 -1.34
CA GLU A 90 27.99 -17.46 -2.34
C GLU A 90 27.94 -16.74 -3.68
N GLU A 91 29.13 -16.38 -4.14
CA GLU A 91 29.47 -15.92 -5.48
C GLU A 91 29.09 -17.01 -6.50
N GLU A 92 27.80 -17.19 -6.78
CA GLU A 92 27.32 -17.80 -8.03
C GLU A 92 25.88 -17.32 -8.35
N GLY A 93 25.77 -16.00 -8.57
CA GLY A 93 24.97 -15.41 -9.66
C GLY A 93 23.44 -15.60 -9.73
N GLY A 94 22.76 -16.22 -8.77
CA GLY A 94 21.31 -16.47 -8.82
C GLY A 94 20.51 -15.77 -7.71
N THR A 95 19.35 -15.20 -8.04
CA THR A 95 18.34 -14.85 -7.01
C THR A 95 17.79 -16.14 -6.41
N PRO A 96 17.82 -16.33 -5.07
CA PRO A 96 17.32 -17.57 -4.47
C PRO A 96 15.85 -17.76 -4.83
N SER A 97 15.54 -18.93 -5.39
CA SER A 97 14.18 -19.35 -5.75
C SER A 97 13.79 -20.65 -5.05
N PHE A 98 12.50 -20.82 -4.80
CA PHE A 98 11.93 -21.99 -4.14
C PHE A 98 10.48 -22.23 -4.59
N ASP A 99 10.02 -23.45 -4.39
CA ASP A 99 8.68 -23.87 -4.80
C ASP A 99 7.66 -23.68 -3.68
N VAL A 100 6.49 -23.16 -4.04
CA VAL A 100 5.32 -23.03 -3.19
C VAL A 100 4.15 -23.75 -3.85
N LEU A 101 3.53 -24.66 -3.11
CA LEU A 101 2.26 -25.27 -3.49
C LEU A 101 1.13 -24.47 -2.85
N HIS A 102 0.15 -24.06 -3.65
CA HIS A 102 -1.02 -23.29 -3.23
C HIS A 102 -2.30 -24.06 -3.48
N TRP A 103 -3.09 -24.27 -2.43
CA TRP A 103 -4.38 -24.92 -2.50
C TRP A 103 -5.51 -23.92 -2.24
N ASN A 104 -6.40 -23.76 -3.22
CA ASN A 104 -7.68 -23.10 -3.05
C ASN A 104 -8.79 -24.15 -3.04
N GLY A 105 -9.52 -24.25 -1.92
CA GLY A 105 -10.59 -25.24 -1.74
C GLY A 105 -11.97 -24.81 -2.22
N LEU A 106 -12.19 -23.52 -2.53
CA LEU A 106 -13.53 -22.98 -2.83
C LEU A 106 -13.73 -22.64 -4.32
N PRO A 107 -14.93 -22.89 -4.88
CA PRO A 107 -15.32 -22.38 -6.19
C PRO A 107 -15.30 -20.84 -6.26
N PRO A 108 -15.15 -20.23 -7.46
CA PRO A 108 -15.04 -20.88 -8.78
C PRO A 108 -13.61 -21.29 -9.16
N ALA A 109 -12.60 -20.84 -8.41
CA ALA A 109 -11.18 -21.07 -8.72
C ALA A 109 -10.62 -22.38 -8.16
N GLY A 110 -11.29 -22.97 -7.17
CA GLY A 110 -11.00 -24.26 -6.57
C GLY A 110 -12.16 -25.27 -6.73
N PRO A 111 -11.98 -26.53 -6.26
CA PRO A 111 -10.81 -27.06 -5.57
C PRO A 111 -9.62 -27.26 -6.53
N ARG A 112 -8.49 -26.61 -6.24
CA ARG A 112 -7.32 -26.61 -7.14
C ARG A 112 -6.00 -26.46 -6.39
N LEU A 113 -5.02 -27.24 -6.83
CA LEU A 113 -3.61 -27.11 -6.46
C LEU A 113 -2.86 -26.37 -7.57
N ALA A 114 -2.18 -25.29 -7.23
CA ALA A 114 -1.30 -24.54 -8.11
C ALA A 114 0.16 -24.68 -7.63
N HIS A 115 1.07 -24.83 -8.60
CA HIS A 115 2.50 -24.80 -8.33
C HIS A 115 3.06 -23.42 -8.68
N LEU A 116 3.81 -22.84 -7.75
CA LEU A 116 4.41 -21.52 -7.87
C LEU A 116 5.91 -21.64 -7.67
N THR A 117 6.70 -20.97 -8.51
CA THR A 117 8.12 -20.76 -8.26
C THR A 117 8.32 -19.31 -7.81
N VAL A 118 8.87 -19.13 -6.61
CA VAL A 118 9.04 -17.82 -5.98
C VAL A 118 10.52 -17.46 -5.96
N ALA A 119 10.88 -16.34 -6.57
CA ALA A 119 12.20 -15.74 -6.47
C ALA A 119 12.17 -14.60 -5.44
N ALA A 120 13.01 -14.68 -4.40
CA ALA A 120 13.02 -13.74 -3.28
C ALA A 120 14.36 -12.97 -3.20
N PRO A 121 14.57 -11.92 -4.03
CA PRO A 121 15.85 -11.21 -4.11
C PRO A 121 16.26 -10.52 -2.81
N SER A 122 15.29 -10.11 -1.99
CA SER A 122 15.55 -9.50 -0.68
C SER A 122 15.51 -10.51 0.48
N GLY A 123 15.39 -11.81 0.19
CA GLY A 123 15.22 -12.85 1.22
C GLY A 123 13.87 -12.78 1.94
N SER A 124 13.78 -13.43 3.09
CA SER A 124 12.61 -13.36 3.98
C SER A 124 12.71 -12.19 4.95
N ARG A 125 11.57 -11.62 5.33
CA ARG A 125 11.47 -10.73 6.48
C ARG A 125 11.88 -11.51 7.74
N GLY A 126 12.75 -10.87 8.52
CA GLY A 126 13.09 -11.30 9.87
C GLY A 126 11.93 -11.10 10.86
N PRO A 127 12.18 -11.34 12.16
CA PRO A 127 11.15 -11.24 13.19
C PRO A 127 10.55 -9.83 13.23
N ALA A 128 9.27 -9.75 13.59
CA ALA A 128 8.59 -8.49 13.75
C ALA A 128 9.25 -7.66 14.87
N PRO A 129 9.34 -6.33 14.72
CA PRO A 129 9.96 -5.48 15.74
C PRO A 129 9.23 -5.60 17.08
N VAL A 130 9.98 -5.52 18.18
CA VAL A 130 9.44 -5.64 19.55
C VAL A 130 8.41 -4.56 19.87
N ARG A 131 8.52 -3.39 19.22
CA ARG A 131 7.60 -2.27 19.36
C ARG A 131 7.18 -1.75 18.00
N HIS A 132 5.89 -1.51 17.84
CA HIS A 132 5.38 -0.71 16.73
C HIS A 132 5.87 0.74 16.88
N ARG A 133 6.52 1.27 15.85
CA ARG A 133 6.85 2.69 15.77
C ARG A 133 5.86 3.35 14.83
N PRO A 134 5.25 4.50 15.20
CA PRO A 134 4.44 5.28 14.28
C PRO A 134 5.22 5.51 12.97
N THR A 135 4.63 5.12 11.85
CA THR A 135 5.20 5.32 10.52
C THR A 135 4.70 6.60 9.86
N TYR A 136 3.75 7.29 10.51
CA TYR A 136 3.18 8.53 10.02
C TYR A 136 3.81 9.72 10.74
N TYR A 137 4.58 10.50 9.98
CA TYR A 137 5.01 11.83 10.36
C TYR A 137 4.25 12.86 9.53
N LYS A 138 4.15 14.08 10.05
CA LYS A 138 3.62 15.22 9.31
C LYS A 138 4.32 15.31 7.94
N PRO A 139 3.57 15.27 6.82
CA PRO A 139 4.16 15.34 5.50
C PRO A 139 4.75 16.74 5.26
N VAL A 140 5.86 16.80 4.55
CA VAL A 140 6.49 18.05 4.14
C VAL A 140 6.00 18.46 2.74
N PRO A 141 5.91 19.76 2.42
CA PRO A 141 5.54 20.22 1.08
C PRO A 141 6.37 19.54 -0.02
N GLY A 142 5.70 19.04 -1.07
CA GLY A 142 6.32 18.29 -2.16
C GLY A 142 6.52 16.80 -1.90
N GLN A 143 6.31 16.28 -0.68
CA GLN A 143 6.29 14.84 -0.41
C GLN A 143 5.04 14.21 -1.04
N ILE A 144 5.14 13.02 -1.63
CA ILE A 144 3.95 12.27 -2.03
C ILE A 144 3.16 11.87 -0.79
N GLN A 145 1.95 12.41 -0.67
CA GLN A 145 1.01 12.07 0.38
C GLN A 145 0.18 10.84 0.02
N ASP A 146 -0.22 10.71 -1.25
CA ASP A 146 -0.95 9.53 -1.73
C ASP A 146 -0.77 9.28 -3.23
N VAL A 147 -1.01 8.03 -3.64
CA VAL A 147 -1.20 7.62 -5.04
C VAL A 147 -2.70 7.61 -5.32
N VAL A 148 -3.16 8.54 -6.15
CA VAL A 148 -4.57 8.77 -6.46
C VAL A 148 -5.14 7.67 -7.35
N GLN A 149 -4.48 7.42 -8.48
CA GLN A 149 -4.91 6.40 -9.45
C GLN A 149 -3.80 6.08 -10.45
N ALA A 150 -3.91 4.92 -11.10
CA ALA A 150 -3.12 4.60 -12.29
C ALA A 150 -3.76 5.20 -13.55
N HIS A 151 -2.95 5.55 -14.54
CA HIS A 151 -3.42 6.11 -15.81
C HIS A 151 -4.27 5.08 -16.57
N SER A 152 -5.47 5.46 -17.00
CA SER A 152 -6.43 4.56 -17.67
C SER A 152 -5.84 3.92 -18.93
N ASP A 153 -5.17 4.71 -19.75
CA ASP A 153 -4.63 4.24 -21.03
C ASP A 153 -3.52 3.20 -20.82
N ASP A 154 -2.67 3.38 -19.80
CA ASP A 154 -1.61 2.43 -19.50
C ASP A 154 -2.20 1.08 -19.05
N LYS A 155 -3.30 1.11 -18.28
CA LYS A 155 -4.05 -0.10 -17.90
C LYS A 155 -4.68 -0.80 -19.10
N ALA A 156 -5.22 -0.02 -20.05
CA ALA A 156 -5.86 -0.56 -21.24
C ALA A 156 -4.83 -1.16 -22.22
N ILE A 157 -3.69 -0.49 -22.42
CA ILE A 157 -2.64 -0.92 -23.36
C ILE A 157 -1.80 -2.06 -22.76
N ARG A 158 -1.53 -2.04 -21.45
CA ARG A 158 -0.66 -2.99 -20.76
C ARG A 158 -1.34 -3.56 -19.50
N PRO A 159 -2.42 -4.35 -19.65
CA PRO A 159 -3.14 -4.90 -18.50
C PRO A 159 -2.24 -5.79 -17.65
N GLY A 160 -2.33 -5.65 -16.32
CA GLY A 160 -1.50 -6.38 -15.35
C GLY A 160 -0.04 -5.94 -15.24
N MET A 161 0.47 -5.08 -16.15
CA MET A 161 1.86 -4.61 -16.13
C MET A 161 2.03 -3.32 -15.30
N TYR A 162 1.56 -3.35 -14.05
CA TYR A 162 1.46 -2.17 -13.18
C TYR A 162 2.80 -1.46 -12.93
N GLU A 163 3.92 -2.18 -13.02
CA GLU A 163 5.27 -1.63 -12.88
C GLU A 163 5.70 -0.77 -14.08
N THR A 164 4.90 -0.73 -15.15
CA THR A 164 5.15 0.08 -16.36
C THR A 164 4.14 1.22 -16.53
N TRP A 165 3.22 1.40 -15.58
CA TRP A 165 2.19 2.42 -15.65
C TRP A 165 2.65 3.75 -15.08
N ARG A 166 1.96 4.81 -15.48
CA ARG A 166 1.98 6.12 -14.82
C ARG A 166 0.90 6.19 -13.75
N TYR A 167 1.20 6.95 -12.71
CA TYR A 167 0.37 7.13 -11.54
C TYR A 167 0.16 8.62 -11.27
N GLU A 168 -1.10 8.99 -11.07
CA GLU A 168 -1.47 10.29 -10.54
C GLU A 168 -1.14 10.27 -9.05
N VAL A 169 -0.28 11.19 -8.62
CA VAL A 169 0.13 11.33 -7.23
C VAL A 169 -0.27 12.69 -6.69
N GLN A 170 -0.62 12.69 -5.42
CA GLN A 170 -0.89 13.90 -4.67
C GLN A 170 0.37 14.28 -3.90
N LEU A 171 0.88 15.48 -4.15
CA LEU A 171 1.91 16.07 -3.30
C LEU A 171 1.27 16.78 -2.11
N ALA A 172 1.92 16.68 -0.95
CA ALA A 172 1.59 17.49 0.19
C ALA A 172 1.83 18.97 -0.14
N VAL A 173 0.87 19.80 0.23
CA VAL A 173 0.95 21.26 0.14
C VAL A 173 1.24 21.83 1.52
N ASP A 174 1.70 23.09 1.57
CA ASP A 174 1.81 23.79 2.83
C ASP A 174 0.42 24.09 3.40
N ASP A 175 -0.03 23.25 4.34
CA ASP A 175 -1.28 23.44 5.07
C ASP A 175 -0.98 23.47 6.58
N PRO A 176 -1.17 24.62 7.25
CA PRO A 176 -0.88 24.76 8.67
C PRO A 176 -1.77 23.88 9.56
N ASN A 177 -2.88 23.35 9.02
CA ASN A 177 -3.83 22.54 9.76
C ASN A 177 -3.51 21.03 9.72
N VAL A 178 -2.43 20.61 9.06
CA VAL A 178 -2.04 19.20 9.04
C VAL A 178 -1.53 18.79 10.43
N SER A 179 -2.28 17.89 11.07
CA SER A 179 -1.94 17.21 12.31
C SER A 179 -0.95 16.07 12.06
N GLY A 180 -0.09 15.80 13.04
CA GLY A 180 0.86 14.68 13.01
C GLY A 180 2.08 14.96 13.87
N GLU A 181 2.82 13.90 14.20
CA GLU A 181 4.12 14.04 14.87
C GLU A 181 5.13 14.67 13.91
N GLU A 182 5.92 15.61 14.41
CA GLU A 182 7.05 16.16 13.67
C GLU A 182 8.08 15.05 13.40
N ARG A 183 8.66 15.08 12.19
CA ARG A 183 9.67 14.08 11.82
C ARG A 183 10.92 14.26 12.70
N PRO A 184 11.41 13.21 13.37
CA PRO A 184 12.65 13.28 14.13
C PRO A 184 13.85 13.71 13.26
N PRO A 185 14.82 14.47 13.79
CA PRO A 185 15.98 14.93 13.03
C PRO A 185 16.87 13.80 12.46
N ASP A 186 16.86 12.64 13.11
CA ASP A 186 17.60 11.43 12.75
C ASP A 186 16.85 10.52 11.76
N ALA A 187 15.55 10.76 11.55
CA ALA A 187 14.77 9.99 10.59
C ALA A 187 15.16 10.36 9.14
N PRO A 188 15.19 9.39 8.20
CA PRO A 188 15.47 9.67 6.80
C PRO A 188 14.53 10.75 6.25
N ARG A 189 15.09 11.74 5.53
CA ARG A 189 14.28 12.78 4.90
C ARG A 189 13.42 12.16 3.78
N PRO A 190 12.13 12.53 3.68
CA PRO A 190 11.29 12.04 2.60
C PRO A 190 11.79 12.61 1.27
N ARG A 191 11.61 11.84 0.19
CA ARG A 191 11.81 12.36 -1.16
C ARG A 191 10.73 13.38 -1.46
N VAL A 192 11.13 14.57 -1.90
CA VAL A 192 10.24 15.64 -2.35
C VAL A 192 10.28 15.75 -3.86
N PHE A 193 9.17 16.23 -4.42
CA PHE A 193 8.95 16.43 -5.84
C PHE A 193 8.50 17.86 -6.07
N GLU A 194 8.90 18.42 -7.21
CA GLU A 194 8.36 19.69 -7.66
C GLU A 194 6.98 19.48 -8.29
N GLN A 195 6.09 20.44 -8.05
CA GLN A 195 4.74 20.46 -8.61
C GLN A 195 4.73 20.53 -10.15
N GLY A 196 5.83 21.01 -10.74
CA GLY A 196 6.02 21.15 -12.18
C GLY A 196 5.23 22.32 -12.77
N PRO A 197 5.13 22.39 -14.11
CA PRO A 197 4.26 23.35 -14.78
C PRO A 197 2.79 23.01 -14.53
N PRO A 198 1.88 24.01 -14.64
CA PRO A 198 0.45 23.76 -14.51
C PRO A 198 -0.03 22.74 -15.56
N PRO A 199 -1.12 22.01 -15.25
CA PRO A 199 -1.80 21.15 -16.21
C PRO A 199 -2.08 21.92 -17.50
N SER A 200 -1.88 21.25 -18.65
CA SER A 200 -2.09 21.88 -19.94
C SER A 200 -3.52 22.43 -20.05
N PRO A 201 -3.75 23.53 -20.79
CA PRO A 201 -5.07 24.17 -20.85
C PRO A 201 -6.23 23.24 -21.22
N GLY A 202 -5.97 22.15 -21.94
CA GLY A 202 -6.98 21.13 -22.30
C GLY A 202 -7.18 20.00 -21.28
N SER A 203 -6.46 20.00 -20.16
CA SER A 203 -6.48 18.90 -19.19
C SER A 203 -7.20 19.28 -17.90
N SER A 204 -8.07 18.40 -17.41
CA SER A 204 -8.62 18.50 -16.06
C SER A 204 -7.53 18.32 -15.00
N TRP A 205 -7.76 18.81 -13.78
CA TRP A 205 -6.80 18.68 -12.68
C TRP A 205 -7.48 18.51 -11.32
N ARG A 206 -6.84 17.78 -10.39
CA ARG A 206 -7.33 17.67 -9.02
C ARG A 206 -6.58 18.63 -8.11
N CYS A 207 -7.30 19.31 -7.23
CA CYS A 207 -6.69 20.18 -6.22
C CYS A 207 -5.97 19.35 -5.16
N ALA A 208 -4.68 19.57 -4.98
CA ALA A 208 -3.87 18.84 -4.01
C ALA A 208 -4.32 19.14 -2.56
N ALA A 209 -4.61 20.40 -2.24
CA ALA A 209 -5.09 20.80 -0.91
C ALA A 209 -6.46 20.19 -0.54
N CYS A 210 -7.40 20.09 -1.49
CA CYS A 210 -8.71 19.48 -1.21
C CYS A 210 -8.59 17.95 -1.11
N TYR A 211 -7.76 17.34 -1.96
CA TYR A 211 -7.60 15.89 -1.99
C TYR A 211 -6.97 15.33 -0.71
N SER A 212 -6.20 16.14 0.04
CA SER A 212 -5.60 15.71 1.32
C SER A 212 -6.67 15.46 2.38
N LYS A 213 -7.82 16.14 2.25
CA LYS A 213 -9.00 16.04 3.11
C LYS A 213 -10.13 15.25 2.44
N ARG A 214 -9.84 14.45 1.41
CA ARG A 214 -10.88 13.78 0.60
C ARG A 214 -11.77 12.84 1.40
N PHE A 215 -11.26 12.19 2.45
CA PHE A 215 -12.09 11.29 3.27
C PHE A 215 -12.94 12.06 4.28
N GLU A 216 -12.49 13.24 4.70
CA GLU A 216 -13.26 14.14 5.59
C GLU A 216 -14.35 14.88 4.82
N THR A 217 -14.02 15.33 3.60
CA THR A 217 -14.89 16.20 2.79
C THR A 217 -15.60 15.47 1.66
N MET A 218 -15.30 14.19 1.44
CA MET A 218 -15.73 13.40 0.27
C MET A 218 -15.37 14.06 -1.07
N CYS A 219 -14.33 14.92 -1.08
CA CYS A 219 -13.90 15.66 -2.26
C CYS A 219 -12.97 14.83 -3.15
N PHE A 220 -13.56 14.03 -4.04
CA PHE A 220 -12.84 13.27 -5.08
C PHE A 220 -12.93 13.94 -6.47
N GLY A 221 -13.37 15.19 -6.54
CA GLY A 221 -13.65 15.90 -7.78
C GLY A 221 -12.42 16.23 -8.62
N VAL A 222 -12.65 16.46 -9.91
CA VAL A 222 -11.70 17.07 -10.85
C VAL A 222 -12.20 18.46 -11.22
N ASN A 223 -11.29 19.43 -11.32
CA ASN A 223 -11.55 20.73 -11.93
C ASN A 223 -11.49 20.59 -13.45
N GLU A 224 -12.30 21.37 -14.15
CA GLU A 224 -12.39 21.35 -15.60
C GLU A 224 -11.11 21.86 -16.26
N ALA A 225 -10.92 21.46 -17.53
CA ALA A 225 -9.82 21.95 -18.35
C ALA A 225 -9.86 23.48 -18.45
N GLY A 226 -8.70 24.12 -18.32
CA GLY A 226 -8.57 25.58 -18.37
C GLY A 226 -9.00 26.33 -17.11
N SER A 227 -9.57 25.65 -16.12
CA SER A 227 -9.92 26.28 -14.85
C SER A 227 -8.68 26.68 -14.05
N GLU A 228 -8.63 27.93 -13.59
CA GLU A 228 -7.55 28.49 -12.77
C GLU A 228 -7.83 28.40 -11.26
N GLU A 229 -9.04 28.05 -10.86
CA GLU A 229 -9.49 28.00 -9.47
C GLU A 229 -10.09 26.64 -9.14
N CYS A 230 -9.89 26.17 -7.91
CA CYS A 230 -10.54 24.95 -7.48
C CYS A 230 -12.03 25.20 -7.21
N ARG A 231 -12.91 24.44 -7.87
CA ARG A 231 -14.36 24.52 -7.67
C ARG A 231 -14.84 24.20 -6.25
N HIS A 232 -13.99 23.57 -5.43
CA HIS A 232 -14.34 23.13 -4.08
C HIS A 232 -13.88 24.11 -2.99
N CYS A 233 -12.63 24.59 -3.04
CA CYS A 233 -12.11 25.53 -2.04
C CYS A 233 -12.05 26.99 -2.51
N GLY A 234 -12.33 27.26 -3.80
CA GLY A 234 -12.25 28.61 -4.39
C GLY A 234 -10.84 29.16 -4.55
N LYS A 235 -9.80 28.45 -4.08
CA LYS A 235 -8.41 28.90 -4.17
C LYS A 235 -7.90 28.80 -5.60
N ARG A 236 -6.98 29.72 -5.96
CA ARG A 236 -6.24 29.63 -7.22
C ARG A 236 -5.40 28.35 -7.26
N ARG A 237 -5.24 27.78 -8.46
CA ARG A 237 -4.49 26.55 -8.70
C ARG A 237 -3.06 26.60 -8.18
N GLU A 238 -2.41 27.75 -8.29
CA GLU A 238 -1.06 28.01 -7.77
C GLU A 238 -0.99 27.93 -6.24
N GLU A 239 -2.05 28.34 -5.55
CA GLU A 239 -2.12 28.34 -4.09
C GLU A 239 -2.45 26.96 -3.54
N CYS A 240 -3.36 26.23 -4.19
CA CYS A 240 -3.84 24.94 -3.68
C CYS A 240 -3.13 23.71 -4.26
N GLY A 241 -2.23 23.91 -5.23
CA GLY A 241 -1.49 22.85 -5.91
C GLY A 241 -2.38 21.92 -6.75
N TRP A 242 -1.74 21.02 -7.49
CA TRP A 242 -2.42 20.01 -8.30
C TRP A 242 -1.83 18.61 -8.09
N THR A 243 -2.51 17.58 -8.56
CA THR A 243 -1.91 16.25 -8.69
C THR A 243 -0.96 16.21 -9.89
N ILE A 244 0.12 15.44 -9.78
CA ILE A 244 1.09 15.24 -10.87
C ILE A 244 1.11 13.80 -11.33
N TRP A 245 1.66 13.55 -12.52
CA TRP A 245 1.86 12.21 -13.04
C TRP A 245 3.32 11.79 -12.90
N LEU A 246 3.55 10.63 -12.29
CA LEU A 246 4.86 10.00 -12.20
C LEU A 246 4.81 8.59 -12.80
N THR A 247 5.90 8.15 -13.41
CA THR A 247 6.11 6.75 -13.78
C THR A 247 6.34 5.90 -12.53
N TYR A 248 6.09 4.59 -12.62
CA TYR A 248 6.38 3.68 -11.52
C TYR A 248 7.83 3.77 -11.02
N GLU A 249 8.81 3.93 -11.92
CA GLU A 249 10.23 4.01 -11.56
C GLU A 249 10.55 5.24 -10.69
N GLU A 250 9.88 6.36 -10.95
CA GLU A 250 10.03 7.62 -10.22
C GLU A 250 9.45 7.55 -8.80
N LEU A 251 8.51 6.63 -8.53
CA LEU A 251 7.89 6.48 -7.21
C LEU A 251 8.91 6.02 -6.15
N PRO A 252 8.85 6.57 -4.91
CA PRO A 252 9.58 6.01 -3.78
C PRO A 252 9.12 4.58 -3.45
N ASN A 253 9.96 3.81 -2.76
CA ASN A 253 9.68 2.40 -2.44
C ASN A 253 8.38 2.18 -1.67
N ALA A 254 7.99 3.12 -0.79
CA ALA A 254 6.73 3.05 -0.07
C ALA A 254 5.52 3.06 -1.01
N GLN A 255 5.50 4.01 -1.97
CA GLN A 255 4.45 4.13 -2.98
C GLN A 255 4.50 3.00 -4.01
N LYS A 256 5.68 2.51 -4.41
CA LYS A 256 5.81 1.27 -5.21
C LYS A 256 5.14 0.10 -4.50
N GLY A 257 5.37 -0.04 -3.20
CA GLY A 257 4.71 -1.02 -2.35
C GLY A 257 3.18 -0.86 -2.30
N GLN A 258 2.69 0.38 -2.20
CA GLN A 258 1.25 0.68 -2.26
C GLN A 258 0.66 0.26 -3.61
N CYS A 259 1.25 0.69 -4.73
CA CYS A 259 0.80 0.31 -6.07
C CYS A 259 0.81 -1.22 -6.25
N ALA A 260 1.86 -1.89 -5.77
CA ALA A 260 1.95 -3.35 -5.80
C ALA A 260 0.81 -4.03 -5.03
N ARG A 261 0.46 -3.56 -3.82
CA ARG A 261 -0.66 -4.14 -3.03
C ARG A 261 -2.01 -4.00 -3.73
N VAL A 262 -2.21 -2.89 -4.44
CA VAL A 262 -3.47 -2.58 -5.14
C VAL A 262 -3.59 -3.33 -6.47
N HIS A 263 -2.49 -3.43 -7.23
CA HIS A 263 -2.53 -3.88 -8.63
C HIS A 263 -1.87 -5.23 -8.91
N ALA A 264 -0.98 -5.73 -8.06
CA ALA A 264 -0.40 -7.05 -8.25
C ALA A 264 -1.45 -8.14 -7.95
N PRO A 265 -1.31 -9.35 -8.53
CA PRO A 265 -2.12 -10.49 -8.13
C PRO A 265 -2.08 -10.70 -6.61
N LYS A 266 -3.22 -11.03 -5.99
CA LYS A 266 -3.33 -11.09 -4.53
C LYS A 266 -2.34 -12.07 -3.89
N ILE A 267 -2.13 -13.22 -4.51
CA ILE A 267 -1.10 -14.19 -4.09
C ILE A 267 0.31 -13.57 -4.03
N VAL A 268 0.66 -12.73 -5.01
CA VAL A 268 1.96 -12.03 -5.04
C VAL A 268 2.06 -11.03 -3.90
N SER A 269 0.99 -10.27 -3.66
CA SER A 269 0.94 -9.30 -2.56
C SER A 269 1.08 -9.97 -1.20
N LEU A 270 0.46 -11.13 -1.00
CA LEU A 270 0.56 -11.93 0.22
C LEU A 270 1.95 -12.53 0.41
N LEU A 271 2.54 -13.14 -0.63
CA LEU A 271 3.90 -13.67 -0.54
C LEU A 271 4.92 -12.55 -0.23
N ARG A 272 4.67 -11.32 -0.70
CA ARG A 272 5.51 -10.15 -0.40
C ARG A 272 5.44 -9.65 1.04
N THR A 273 4.47 -10.11 1.85
CA THR A 273 4.47 -9.82 3.29
C THR A 273 5.60 -10.58 3.99
N LYS A 274 5.90 -11.82 3.56
CA LYS A 274 7.03 -12.62 4.06
C LYS A 274 8.31 -12.42 3.27
N TRP A 275 8.26 -12.30 1.94
CA TRP A 275 9.43 -12.19 1.06
C TRP A 275 9.38 -10.89 0.26
N PRO A 276 9.96 -9.78 0.79
CA PRO A 276 9.91 -8.49 0.12
C PRO A 276 10.48 -8.57 -1.30
N GLY A 277 9.78 -7.96 -2.26
CA GLY A 277 10.20 -8.00 -3.67
C GLY A 277 10.04 -9.36 -4.36
N ALA A 278 9.35 -10.33 -3.73
CA ALA A 278 9.09 -11.62 -4.35
C ALA A 278 8.51 -11.48 -5.76
N LYS A 279 9.05 -12.29 -6.68
CA LYS A 279 8.54 -12.51 -8.04
C LYS A 279 8.01 -13.93 -8.09
N VAL A 280 6.83 -14.10 -8.69
CA VAL A 280 6.12 -15.38 -8.70
C VAL A 280 5.91 -15.81 -10.14
N GLU A 281 6.37 -17.01 -10.46
CA GLU A 281 6.05 -17.69 -11.70
C GLU A 281 4.99 -18.76 -11.43
N TYR A 282 3.96 -18.77 -12.27
CA TYR A 282 2.87 -19.74 -12.19
C TYR A 282 3.21 -20.96 -13.06
N GLY A 283 3.14 -22.16 -12.50
CA GLY A 283 3.32 -23.41 -13.24
C GLY A 283 2.30 -23.56 -14.37
N ASP A 284 1.10 -22.98 -14.21
CA ASP A 284 0.10 -22.81 -15.25
C ASP A 284 -0.19 -21.32 -15.47
N ARG A 285 0.46 -20.73 -16.48
CA ARG A 285 0.31 -19.31 -16.83
C ARG A 285 -1.07 -18.97 -17.41
N SER A 286 -1.78 -19.95 -17.95
CA SER A 286 -3.10 -19.74 -18.57
C SER A 286 -4.21 -19.58 -17.54
N ASN A 287 -3.95 -20.02 -16.31
CA ASN A 287 -4.91 -20.00 -15.22
C ASN A 287 -4.17 -19.73 -13.89
N PRO A 288 -3.81 -18.49 -13.56
CA PRO A 288 -3.16 -18.19 -12.28
C PRO A 288 -4.10 -18.51 -11.09
N PRO A 289 -3.57 -18.87 -9.90
CA PRO A 289 -4.39 -19.09 -8.73
C PRO A 289 -5.07 -17.81 -8.27
N ALA A 290 -6.34 -17.94 -7.88
CA ALA A 290 -7.07 -16.90 -7.18
C ALA A 290 -6.94 -17.10 -5.66
N VAL A 291 -6.76 -15.99 -4.94
CA VAL A 291 -6.76 -15.90 -3.47
C VAL A 291 -7.79 -14.88 -3.07
#